data_AF-A0A3D3W8C1-F1
#
_entry.id   AF-A0A3D3W8C1-F1
#
_cell.length_a   1.000
_cell.length_b   1.000
_cell.length_c   1.000
_cell.angle_alpha   90.00
_cell.angle_beta   90.00
_cell.angle_gamma   90.00
#
_symmetry.space_group_name_H-M   'P 1'
#
loop_
_entity.id
_entity.type
_entity.pdbx_description
1 polymer ?
#
loop_
_entity_poly.entity_id
_entity_poly.type
_entity_poly.pdbx_seq_one_letter_code
_entity_poly.pdbx_strand_id
1 'polypeptide(L)'
;MTSAQAADLANQLPFMSPRRLVLIENPGFIPGSDRKSDKGAKDADDAEEDNESDAVSAANPEEGAASIKTGKSAVAAKEAKNSNQALQDYLTDPAEGTCLILWCRKGKPDRRSKLVSAIEKAGGLVETPLLRTDEALRELRRLAASSGKKFGPGALEHLARYSRPSLRVLYGELEKAITYGGDVDSIDLRMVQAIMTPSLEADIFTLVDALGQKKSSHAIGQLRGLLTRGEPALRILFMMVRQFRLIFRAKIYLQKGRARRQLGSDMDCSPFV
;
A
#
# COMPACT_ATOMS: atom_id res chain seq x y z
N MET A 1 -19.93 4.21 -9.94
CA MET A 1 -21.08 4.16 -9.01
C MET A 1 -21.23 5.51 -8.32
N THR A 2 -22.42 6.07 -8.31
CA THR A 2 -22.71 7.36 -7.64
C THR A 2 -23.09 7.14 -6.17
N SER A 3 -23.01 8.20 -5.37
CA SER A 3 -23.48 8.20 -3.97
C SER A 3 -24.97 7.88 -3.85
N ALA A 4 -25.80 8.33 -4.79
CA ALA A 4 -27.22 8.01 -4.80
C ALA A 4 -27.48 6.51 -5.07
N GLN A 5 -26.73 5.91 -6.00
CA GLN A 5 -26.78 4.46 -6.24
C GLN A 5 -26.31 3.65 -5.02
N ALA A 6 -25.34 4.18 -4.25
CA ALA A 6 -24.90 3.56 -3.00
C ALA A 6 -26.00 3.55 -1.94
N ALA A 7 -26.70 4.68 -1.78
CA ALA A 7 -27.83 4.79 -0.85
C ALA A 7 -28.97 3.84 -1.25
N ASP A 8 -29.32 3.79 -2.53
CA ASP A 8 -30.37 2.90 -3.03
C ASP A 8 -30.03 1.41 -2.80
N LEU A 9 -28.81 1.00 -3.14
CA LEU A 9 -28.33 -0.36 -2.88
C LEU A 9 -28.32 -0.73 -1.40
N ALA A 10 -28.06 0.24 -0.52
CA ALA A 10 -28.03 0.03 0.92
C ALA A 10 -29.44 0.01 1.56
N ASN A 11 -30.42 0.64 0.93
CA ASN A 11 -31.82 0.65 1.36
C ASN A 11 -32.63 -0.57 0.93
N GLN A 12 -32.12 -1.37 0.01
CA GLN A 12 -32.79 -2.60 -0.40
C GLN A 12 -32.82 -3.63 0.73
N LEU A 13 -33.98 -4.24 0.94
CA LEU A 13 -34.16 -5.30 1.94
C LEU A 13 -33.21 -6.48 1.69
N PRO A 14 -32.70 -7.13 2.75
CA PRO A 14 -32.02 -8.41 2.64
C PRO A 14 -32.91 -9.46 1.98
N PHE A 15 -32.33 -10.29 1.10
CA PHE A 15 -33.04 -11.39 0.45
C PHE A 15 -32.62 -12.72 1.07
N MET A 16 -33.59 -13.46 1.63
CA MET A 16 -33.38 -14.77 2.27
C MET A 16 -32.28 -14.80 3.36
N SER A 17 -31.98 -13.65 3.97
CA SER A 17 -31.00 -13.51 5.05
C SER A 17 -31.45 -12.45 6.06
N PRO A 18 -30.98 -12.49 7.31
CA PRO A 18 -31.28 -11.44 8.29
C PRO A 18 -30.52 -10.14 8.00
N ARG A 19 -29.41 -10.22 7.24
CA ARG A 19 -28.52 -9.09 6.95
C ARG A 19 -27.96 -9.11 5.53
N ARG A 20 -27.71 -7.93 4.99
CA ARG A 20 -27.08 -7.65 3.71
C ARG A 20 -25.74 -6.95 3.95
N LEU A 21 -24.72 -7.32 3.16
CA LEU A 21 -23.44 -6.61 3.11
C LEU A 21 -23.36 -5.87 1.77
N VAL A 22 -23.10 -4.57 1.82
CA VAL A 22 -22.83 -3.75 0.64
C VAL A 22 -21.40 -3.23 0.75
N LEU A 23 -20.50 -3.78 -0.07
CA LEU A 23 -19.12 -3.34 -0.15
C LEU A 23 -18.93 -2.52 -1.43
N ILE A 24 -18.52 -1.25 -1.28
CA ILE A 24 -18.22 -0.37 -2.40
C ILE A 24 -16.73 -0.06 -2.36
N GLU A 25 -16.00 -0.58 -3.34
CA GLU A 25 -14.57 -0.33 -3.49
C GLU A 25 -14.31 0.96 -4.26
N ASN A 26 -13.32 1.73 -3.79
CA ASN A 26 -12.86 2.99 -4.36
C ASN A 26 -14.01 3.91 -4.82
N PRO A 27 -14.93 4.28 -3.91
CA PRO A 27 -16.05 5.13 -4.25
C PRO A 27 -15.56 6.50 -4.73
N GLY A 28 -15.70 6.76 -6.04
CA GLY A 28 -15.21 8.02 -6.66
C GLY A 28 -15.91 9.29 -6.16
N PHE A 29 -17.00 9.16 -5.42
CA PHE A 29 -17.70 10.28 -4.76
C PHE A 29 -17.12 10.64 -3.38
N ILE A 30 -16.23 9.81 -2.81
CA ILE A 30 -15.50 10.17 -1.60
C ILE A 30 -14.27 10.98 -2.00
N PRO A 31 -14.17 12.26 -1.60
CA PRO A 31 -13.02 13.09 -1.94
C PRO A 31 -11.78 12.59 -1.19
N GLY A 32 -10.67 12.43 -1.91
CA GLY A 32 -9.36 12.20 -1.29
C GLY A 32 -8.72 13.49 -0.75
N SER A 33 -7.89 13.38 0.28
CA SER A 33 -7.09 14.50 0.81
C SER A 33 -6.09 15.06 -0.20
N ASP A 34 -5.63 14.22 -1.14
CA ASP A 34 -4.57 14.53 -2.09
C ASP A 34 -5.15 14.88 -3.48
N ARG A 35 -5.76 16.06 -3.62
CA ARG A 35 -6.30 16.54 -4.91
C ARG A 35 -5.25 16.86 -5.99
N LYS A 36 -3.98 16.41 -5.86
CA LYS A 36 -2.88 16.80 -6.75
C LYS A 36 -2.14 15.66 -7.47
N SER A 37 -2.38 14.38 -7.17
CA SER A 37 -1.63 13.27 -7.78
C SER A 37 -2.40 12.42 -8.80
N ASP A 38 -3.69 12.69 -9.04
CA ASP A 38 -4.55 11.82 -9.87
C ASP A 38 -4.41 12.03 -11.40
N LYS A 39 -3.16 12.19 -11.86
CA LYS A 39 -2.78 11.99 -13.26
C LYS A 39 -1.56 11.08 -13.30
N GLY A 40 -1.80 9.77 -13.28
CA GLY A 40 -0.81 8.77 -13.69
C GLY A 40 -0.43 7.77 -12.62
N ALA A 41 -1.37 6.91 -12.25
CA ALA A 41 -1.06 5.57 -11.77
C ALA A 41 -1.99 4.61 -12.50
N LYS A 42 -1.57 4.19 -13.70
CA LYS A 42 -2.14 3.01 -14.34
C LYS A 42 -1.67 1.81 -13.53
N ASP A 43 -2.64 1.05 -13.04
CA ASP A 43 -2.46 -0.24 -12.39
C ASP A 43 -1.56 -1.14 -13.26
N ALA A 44 -0.46 -1.62 -12.67
CA ALA A 44 0.43 -2.62 -13.23
C ALA A 44 0.45 -3.80 -12.25
N ASP A 45 -0.62 -4.55 -12.27
CA ASP A 45 -0.67 -5.99 -11.94
C ASP A 45 -1.79 -6.55 -12.83
N ASP A 46 -1.55 -7.72 -13.40
CA ASP A 46 -2.36 -8.49 -14.37
C ASP A 46 -2.17 -8.15 -15.86
N ALA A 47 -1.20 -8.82 -16.49
CA ALA A 47 -1.41 -9.65 -17.69
C ALA A 47 -0.06 -10.16 -18.24
N GLU A 48 0.23 -11.44 -17.99
CA GLU A 48 0.90 -12.27 -18.98
C GLU A 48 -0.06 -12.45 -20.16
N GLU A 49 0.38 -12.14 -21.38
CA GLU A 49 0.04 -12.90 -22.59
C GLU A 49 0.87 -12.39 -23.78
N ASP A 50 1.42 -13.36 -24.50
CA ASP A 50 2.24 -13.23 -25.69
C ASP A 50 1.49 -12.52 -26.84
N ASN A 51 2.19 -11.64 -27.57
CA ASN A 51 2.21 -11.78 -29.03
C ASN A 51 3.30 -10.92 -29.70
N GLU A 52 4.14 -11.65 -30.43
CA GLU A 52 4.95 -11.21 -31.55
C GLU A 52 4.05 -10.63 -32.67
N SER A 53 4.41 -9.46 -33.21
CA SER A 53 4.63 -9.26 -34.65
C SER A 53 4.65 -7.77 -35.04
N ASP A 54 5.73 -7.42 -35.72
CA ASP A 54 5.82 -6.49 -36.85
C ASP A 54 5.59 -4.99 -36.67
N ALA A 55 6.71 -4.30 -36.89
CA ALA A 55 6.83 -2.93 -37.33
C ALA A 55 5.98 -2.63 -38.56
N VAL A 56 5.58 -1.37 -38.73
CA VAL A 56 5.89 -0.51 -39.90
C VAL A 56 5.15 0.83 -39.77
N SER A 57 5.89 1.91 -40.10
CA SER A 57 5.44 3.16 -40.74
C SER A 57 4.74 4.28 -39.95
N ALA A 58 5.56 5.29 -39.67
CA ALA A 58 5.53 6.63 -40.28
C ALA A 58 4.60 7.76 -39.76
N ALA A 59 5.25 8.93 -39.75
CA ALA A 59 4.76 10.27 -40.07
C ALA A 59 3.92 11.01 -39.01
N ASN A 60 4.60 11.95 -38.33
CA ASN A 60 4.00 13.24 -37.98
C ASN A 60 3.81 14.07 -39.26
N PRO A 61 2.79 14.93 -39.30
CA PRO A 61 3.11 16.35 -39.22
C PRO A 61 2.24 17.13 -38.24
N GLU A 62 2.84 18.22 -37.76
CA GLU A 62 2.23 19.29 -36.97
C GLU A 62 1.10 19.98 -37.76
N GLU A 63 0.04 20.40 -37.07
CA GLU A 63 -0.64 21.67 -37.38
C GLU A 63 -1.49 22.15 -36.20
N GLY A 64 -1.49 23.46 -36.02
CA GLY A 64 -1.95 24.16 -34.83
C GLY A 64 -3.45 24.09 -34.58
N ALA A 65 -3.82 24.21 -33.30
CA ALA A 65 -5.19 24.44 -32.89
C ALA A 65 -5.26 25.60 -31.88
N ALA A 66 -5.95 26.63 -32.31
CA ALA A 66 -6.33 27.79 -31.54
C ALA A 66 -7.10 27.43 -30.27
N SER A 67 -6.93 28.26 -29.24
CA SER A 67 -7.64 28.21 -27.96
C SER A 67 -9.16 28.19 -28.13
N ILE A 68 -9.79 27.08 -27.74
CA ILE A 68 -11.20 27.04 -27.37
C ILE A 68 -11.28 26.85 -25.85
N LYS A 69 -11.53 27.94 -25.12
CA LYS A 69 -11.87 27.92 -23.70
C LYS A 69 -13.26 27.29 -23.53
N THR A 70 -13.34 26.01 -23.16
CA THR A 70 -14.61 25.39 -22.74
C THR A 70 -14.76 25.40 -21.23
N GLY A 71 -15.78 26.12 -20.76
CA GLY A 71 -16.23 26.20 -19.36
C GLY A 71 -16.85 24.90 -18.83
N LYS A 72 -16.12 23.79 -18.85
CA LYS A 72 -16.56 22.48 -18.32
C LYS A 72 -16.39 22.32 -16.80
N SER A 73 -15.71 23.25 -16.11
CA SER A 73 -15.37 23.09 -14.69
C SER A 73 -16.49 23.44 -13.70
N ALA A 74 -17.50 24.21 -14.09
CA ALA A 74 -18.53 24.70 -13.16
C ALA A 74 -19.75 23.78 -13.03
N VAL A 75 -20.05 22.99 -14.07
CA VAL A 75 -21.25 22.11 -14.10
C VAL A 75 -21.00 20.82 -13.32
N ALA A 76 -19.85 20.18 -13.49
CA ALA A 76 -19.46 18.97 -12.74
C ALA A 76 -19.37 19.21 -11.21
N ALA A 77 -18.96 20.42 -10.80
CA ALA A 77 -18.90 20.80 -9.39
C ALA A 77 -20.30 21.05 -8.77
N LYS A 78 -21.31 21.38 -9.59
CA LYS A 78 -22.67 21.66 -9.13
C LYS A 78 -23.51 20.37 -9.03
N GLU A 79 -23.32 19.41 -9.93
CA GLU A 79 -23.93 18.08 -9.85
C GLU A 79 -23.39 17.24 -8.69
N ALA A 80 -22.08 17.30 -8.42
CA ALA A 80 -21.48 16.61 -7.27
C ALA A 80 -22.07 17.06 -5.91
N LYS A 81 -22.50 18.33 -5.82
CA LYS A 81 -23.05 18.92 -4.59
C LYS A 81 -24.45 18.39 -4.24
N ASN A 82 -25.27 18.07 -5.24
CA ASN A 82 -26.58 17.43 -5.06
C ASN A 82 -26.48 15.89 -4.99
N SER A 83 -25.49 15.27 -5.64
CA SER A 83 -25.38 13.81 -5.67
C SER A 83 -25.14 13.19 -4.29
N ASN A 84 -24.46 13.89 -3.38
CA ASN A 84 -24.10 13.37 -2.06
C ASN A 84 -25.24 13.46 -1.03
N GLN A 85 -26.35 14.14 -1.35
CA GLN A 85 -27.44 14.35 -0.39
C GLN A 85 -28.16 13.04 -0.06
N ALA A 86 -28.50 12.24 -1.08
CA ALA A 86 -29.19 10.96 -0.88
C ALA A 86 -28.43 10.00 0.07
N LEU A 87 -27.11 9.94 -0.04
CA LEU A 87 -26.29 9.14 0.88
C LEU A 87 -26.19 9.77 2.27
N GLN A 88 -26.12 11.10 2.37
CA GLN A 88 -26.16 11.78 3.66
C GLN A 88 -27.48 11.54 4.39
N ASP A 89 -28.60 11.58 3.68
CA ASP A 89 -29.93 11.31 4.22
C ASP A 89 -30.02 9.86 4.70
N TYR A 90 -29.57 8.90 3.88
CA TYR A 90 -29.47 7.50 4.30
C TYR A 90 -28.65 7.30 5.58
N LEU A 91 -27.53 8.01 5.72
CA LEU A 91 -26.67 7.88 6.91
C LEU A 91 -27.31 8.42 8.20
N THR A 92 -28.41 9.19 8.12
CA THR A 92 -29.14 9.64 9.31
C THR A 92 -30.03 8.55 9.92
N ASP A 93 -30.54 7.65 9.09
CA ASP A 93 -31.39 6.52 9.47
C ASP A 93 -31.08 5.32 8.56
N PRO A 94 -29.91 4.66 8.78
CA PRO A 94 -29.48 3.58 7.92
C PRO A 94 -30.32 2.32 8.16
N ALA A 95 -30.65 1.60 7.07
CA ALA A 95 -31.39 0.35 7.16
C ALA A 95 -30.71 -0.68 8.09
N GLU A 96 -31.40 -1.10 9.16
CA GLU A 96 -30.85 -1.98 10.22
C GLU A 96 -30.33 -3.33 9.70
N GLY A 97 -30.91 -3.81 8.61
CA GLY A 97 -30.53 -5.05 7.92
C GLY A 97 -29.29 -4.92 7.05
N THR A 98 -28.72 -3.73 6.85
CA THR A 98 -27.62 -3.50 5.90
C THR A 98 -26.34 -3.07 6.62
N CYS A 99 -25.25 -3.77 6.33
CA CYS A 99 -23.89 -3.33 6.64
C CYS A 99 -23.28 -2.69 5.37
N LEU A 100 -23.15 -1.35 5.36
CA LEU A 100 -22.51 -0.62 4.28
C LEU A 100 -21.02 -0.40 4.60
N ILE A 101 -20.13 -0.90 3.74
CA ILE A 101 -18.68 -0.70 3.82
C ILE A 101 -18.21 0.09 2.60
N LEU A 102 -17.58 1.24 2.84
CA LEU A 102 -16.97 2.08 1.82
C LEU A 102 -15.46 1.91 1.90
N TRP A 103 -14.87 1.16 0.96
CA TRP A 103 -13.46 0.81 1.01
C TRP A 103 -12.61 1.72 0.10
N CYS A 104 -11.92 2.68 0.69
CA CYS A 104 -10.99 3.57 -0.03
C CYS A 104 -9.56 2.99 -0.04
N ARG A 105 -9.09 2.46 -1.18
CA ARG A 105 -7.72 1.96 -1.33
C ARG A 105 -6.77 3.00 -1.93
N LYS A 106 -7.28 3.91 -2.78
CA LYS A 106 -6.48 4.88 -3.55
C LYS A 106 -6.11 6.17 -2.82
N GLY A 107 -6.48 6.33 -1.55
CA GLY A 107 -6.13 7.50 -0.77
C GLY A 107 -6.96 7.69 0.49
N LYS A 108 -6.52 8.60 1.35
CA LYS A 108 -7.23 8.94 2.58
C LYS A 108 -8.45 9.82 2.28
N PRO A 109 -9.64 9.51 2.84
CA PRO A 109 -10.80 10.39 2.75
C PRO A 109 -10.52 11.77 3.35
N ASP A 110 -10.96 12.85 2.68
CA ASP A 110 -10.86 14.21 3.21
C ASP A 110 -11.91 14.41 4.32
N ARG A 111 -11.44 14.38 5.58
CA ARG A 111 -12.27 14.58 6.79
C ARG A 111 -12.99 15.93 6.83
N ARG A 112 -12.61 16.92 6.02
CA ARG A 112 -13.33 18.21 5.90
C ARG A 112 -14.58 18.11 5.04
N SER A 113 -14.77 17.00 4.32
CA SER A 113 -15.97 16.74 3.53
C SER A 113 -17.16 16.47 4.44
N LYS A 114 -18.27 17.18 4.21
CA LYS A 114 -19.54 16.93 4.92
C LYS A 114 -19.98 15.47 4.87
N LEU A 115 -19.76 14.81 3.72
CA LEU A 115 -20.09 13.39 3.55
C LEU A 115 -19.22 12.49 4.44
N VAL A 116 -17.91 12.74 4.50
CA VAL A 116 -17.00 11.94 5.34
C VAL A 116 -17.32 12.15 6.81
N SER A 117 -17.63 13.38 7.22
CA SER A 117 -18.08 13.66 8.59
C SER A 117 -19.43 13.00 8.92
N ALA A 118 -20.34 12.86 7.96
CA ALA A 118 -21.60 12.14 8.16
C ALA A 118 -21.37 10.62 8.33
N ILE A 119 -20.49 10.03 7.52
CA ILE A 119 -20.09 8.61 7.64
C ILE A 119 -19.46 8.33 9.00
N GLU A 120 -18.53 9.20 9.44
CA GLU A 120 -17.85 9.05 10.72
C GLU A 120 -18.82 9.13 11.91
N LYS A 121 -19.89 9.93 11.80
CA LYS A 121 -20.96 10.00 12.81
C LYS A 121 -21.89 8.79 12.82
N ALA A 122 -22.21 8.24 11.65
CA ALA A 122 -23.19 7.17 11.51
C ALA A 122 -22.64 5.78 11.88
N GLY A 123 -21.39 5.48 11.52
CA GLY A 123 -20.79 4.15 11.77
C GLY A 123 -19.30 4.16 12.07
N GLY A 124 -18.58 5.21 11.66
CA GLY A 124 -17.16 5.40 11.96
C GLY A 124 -16.24 5.35 10.75
N LEU A 125 -14.97 5.67 10.99
CA LEU A 125 -13.91 5.67 10.00
C LEU A 125 -12.71 4.88 10.54
N VAL A 126 -12.36 3.79 9.87
CA VAL A 126 -11.21 2.96 10.22
C VAL A 126 -10.08 3.22 9.23
N GLU A 127 -8.94 3.69 9.74
CA GLU A 127 -7.72 3.84 8.94
C GLU A 127 -6.80 2.64 9.16
N THR A 128 -6.36 2.01 8.07
CA THR A 128 -5.40 0.88 8.09
C THR A 128 -4.10 1.29 7.39
N PRO A 129 -3.28 2.18 7.98
CA PRO A 129 -2.01 2.59 7.39
C PRO A 129 -1.00 1.43 7.36
N LEU A 130 -0.01 1.53 6.47
CA LEU A 130 1.18 0.68 6.53
C LEU A 130 1.88 0.89 7.88
N LEU A 131 2.25 -0.20 8.54
CA LEU A 131 2.84 -0.16 9.88
C LEU A 131 4.28 0.34 9.81
N ARG A 132 4.61 1.33 10.65
CA ARG A 132 6.01 1.71 10.90
C ARG A 132 6.76 0.56 11.58
N THR A 133 8.08 0.50 11.48
CA THR A 133 8.87 -0.60 12.06
C THR A 133 8.61 -0.77 13.56
N ASP A 134 8.51 0.33 14.31
CA ASP A 134 8.19 0.30 15.75
C ASP A 134 6.74 -0.15 16.03
N GLU A 135 5.81 0.16 15.13
CA GLU A 135 4.40 -0.25 15.23
C GLU A 135 4.25 -1.74 14.87
N ALA A 136 4.94 -2.19 13.84
CA ALA A 136 5.02 -3.59 13.44
C ALA A 136 5.56 -4.47 14.58
N LEU A 137 6.62 -4.04 15.24
CA LEU A 137 7.18 -4.76 16.39
C LEU A 137 6.19 -4.81 17.57
N ARG A 138 5.50 -3.69 17.84
CA ARG A 138 4.47 -3.64 18.89
C ARG A 138 3.32 -4.60 18.59
N GLU A 139 2.87 -4.63 17.34
CA GLU A 139 1.77 -5.48 16.91
C GLU A 139 2.17 -6.96 16.91
N LEU A 140 3.39 -7.29 16.47
CA LEU A 140 3.94 -8.64 16.60
C LEU A 140 4.01 -9.10 18.05
N ARG A 141 4.42 -8.23 18.99
CA ARG A 141 4.42 -8.56 20.43
C ARG A 141 3.00 -8.84 20.94
N ARG A 142 2.02 -8.05 20.51
CA ARG A 142 0.61 -8.25 20.87
C ARG A 142 0.09 -9.59 20.35
N LEU A 143 0.33 -9.89 19.08
CA LEU A 143 -0.09 -11.13 18.43
C LEU A 143 0.64 -12.36 19.02
N ALA A 144 1.93 -12.25 19.29
CA ALA A 144 2.72 -13.28 19.94
C ALA A 144 2.19 -13.59 21.35
N ALA A 145 1.83 -12.56 22.13
CA ALA A 145 1.25 -12.76 23.46
C ALA A 145 -0.06 -13.55 23.42
N SER A 146 -0.89 -13.35 22.38
CA SER A 146 -2.12 -14.13 22.20
C SER A 146 -1.90 -15.57 21.69
N SER A 147 -0.70 -15.92 21.21
CA SER A 147 -0.40 -17.25 20.67
C SER A 147 -0.10 -18.31 21.73
N GLY A 148 0.15 -17.91 22.98
CA GLY A 148 0.61 -18.79 24.04
C GLY A 148 2.10 -19.21 23.96
N LYS A 149 2.82 -18.83 22.89
CA LYS A 149 4.26 -19.07 22.74
C LYS A 149 5.10 -17.88 23.21
N LYS A 150 6.27 -18.18 23.78
CA LYS A 150 7.30 -17.18 24.09
C LYS A 150 8.23 -16.99 22.91
N PHE A 151 8.82 -15.80 22.81
CA PHE A 151 9.82 -15.48 21.80
C PHE A 151 11.11 -15.07 22.50
N GLY A 152 12.22 -15.67 22.07
CA GLY A 152 13.56 -15.36 22.58
C GLY A 152 14.03 -13.96 22.16
N PRO A 153 15.14 -13.48 22.76
CA PRO A 153 15.68 -12.16 22.47
C PRO A 153 15.97 -11.97 20.97
N GLY A 154 15.46 -10.89 20.38
CA GLY A 154 15.71 -10.53 18.98
C GLY A 154 14.83 -11.26 17.96
N ALA A 155 14.04 -12.26 18.36
CA ALA A 155 13.25 -13.06 17.42
C ALA A 155 12.13 -12.24 16.74
N LEU A 156 11.36 -11.48 17.53
CA LEU A 156 10.30 -10.60 17.00
C LEU A 156 10.89 -9.37 16.28
N GLU A 157 12.03 -8.86 16.75
CA GLU A 157 12.77 -7.79 16.08
C GLU A 157 13.24 -8.23 14.68
N HIS A 158 13.67 -9.49 14.55
CA HIS A 158 14.04 -10.06 13.27
C HIS A 158 12.84 -10.17 12.32
N LEU A 159 11.71 -10.69 12.80
CA LEU A 159 10.45 -10.74 12.04
C LEU A 159 10.05 -9.33 11.56
N ALA A 160 10.04 -8.35 12.46
CA ALA A 160 9.66 -6.97 12.15
C ALA A 160 10.57 -6.32 11.10
N ARG A 161 11.86 -6.65 11.11
CA ARG A 161 12.87 -6.04 10.23
C ARG A 161 12.88 -6.63 8.82
N TYR A 162 12.72 -7.94 8.72
CA TYR A 162 12.87 -8.66 7.44
C TYR A 162 11.53 -8.95 6.75
N SER A 163 10.41 -8.75 7.43
CA SER A 163 9.09 -8.76 6.82
C SER A 163 8.79 -7.45 6.09
N ARG A 164 7.96 -7.51 5.05
CA ARG A 164 7.39 -6.31 4.43
C ARG A 164 6.51 -5.57 5.46
N PRO A 165 6.35 -4.23 5.35
CA PRO A 165 5.56 -3.40 6.28
C PRO A 165 4.04 -3.59 6.10
N SER A 166 3.59 -4.84 6.00
CA SER A 166 2.21 -5.26 5.82
C SER A 166 1.81 -6.15 6.99
N LEU A 167 0.73 -5.80 7.68
CA LEU A 167 0.23 -6.58 8.80
C LEU A 167 -0.10 -8.03 8.38
N ARG A 168 -0.62 -8.23 7.16
CA ARG A 168 -0.89 -9.56 6.61
C ARG A 168 0.38 -10.40 6.50
N VAL A 169 1.47 -9.81 6.02
CA VAL A 169 2.75 -10.49 5.90
C VAL A 169 3.33 -10.79 7.28
N LEU A 170 3.34 -9.80 8.17
CA LEU A 170 3.82 -9.97 9.56
C LEU A 170 3.06 -11.09 10.30
N TYR A 171 1.73 -11.13 10.15
CA TYR A 171 0.91 -12.17 10.75
C TYR A 171 1.26 -13.56 10.19
N GLY A 172 1.36 -13.70 8.86
CA GLY A 172 1.72 -14.97 8.24
C GLY A 172 3.12 -15.46 8.64
N GLU A 173 4.09 -14.56 8.75
CA GLU A 173 5.45 -14.89 9.19
C GLU A 173 5.52 -15.27 10.68
N LEU A 174 4.71 -14.62 11.52
CA LEU A 174 4.54 -15.02 12.92
C LEU A 174 3.88 -16.39 13.05
N GLU A 175 2.82 -16.65 12.29
CA GLU A 175 2.11 -17.94 12.27
C GLU A 175 3.03 -19.07 11.81
N LYS A 176 3.87 -18.83 10.79
CA LYS A 176 4.93 -19.75 10.38
C LYS A 176 5.91 -20.03 11.51
N ALA A 177 6.36 -19.01 12.23
CA ALA A 177 7.27 -19.17 13.37
C ALA A 177 6.67 -20.05 14.47
N ILE A 178 5.40 -19.80 14.80
CA ILE A 178 4.65 -20.57 15.80
C ILE A 178 4.50 -22.02 15.36
N THR A 179 4.09 -22.24 14.12
CA THR A 179 3.88 -23.58 13.55
C THR A 179 5.18 -24.37 13.48
N TYR A 180 6.28 -23.73 13.05
CA TYR A 180 7.60 -24.34 13.01
C TYR A 180 8.13 -24.71 14.41
N GLY A 181 7.82 -23.88 15.42
CA GLY A 181 8.18 -24.16 16.82
C GLY A 181 7.47 -25.37 17.42
N GLY A 182 6.37 -25.85 16.82
CA GLY A 182 5.64 -27.04 17.25
C GLY A 182 5.30 -26.99 18.74
N ASP A 183 5.72 -28.02 19.48
CA ASP A 183 5.45 -28.15 20.92
C ASP A 183 6.41 -27.33 21.81
N VAL A 184 7.44 -26.68 21.25
CA VAL A 184 8.40 -25.92 22.05
C VAL A 184 7.75 -24.65 22.60
N ASP A 185 7.94 -24.36 23.89
CA ASP A 185 7.33 -23.19 24.55
C ASP A 185 7.92 -21.85 24.14
N SER A 186 9.16 -21.85 23.65
CA SER A 186 9.90 -20.63 23.28
C SER A 186 10.57 -20.76 21.93
N ILE A 187 10.25 -19.83 21.03
CA ILE A 187 10.80 -19.72 19.68
C ILE A 187 12.04 -18.83 19.75
N ASP A 188 13.23 -19.37 19.48
CA ASP A 188 14.48 -18.60 19.49
C ASP A 188 14.76 -17.88 18.16
N LEU A 189 15.77 -17.01 18.14
CA LEU A 189 16.14 -16.26 16.95
C LEU A 189 16.57 -17.18 15.78
N ARG A 190 17.19 -18.32 16.07
CA ARG A 190 17.68 -19.24 15.03
C ARG A 190 16.52 -19.94 14.33
N MET A 191 15.47 -20.31 15.06
CA MET A 191 14.23 -20.85 14.51
C MET A 191 13.58 -19.85 13.56
N VAL A 192 13.48 -18.58 13.97
CA VAL A 192 12.95 -17.51 13.11
C VAL A 192 13.80 -17.33 11.85
N GLN A 193 15.12 -17.29 11.99
CA GLN A 193 16.03 -17.15 10.85
C GLN A 193 15.95 -18.32 9.86
N ALA A 194 15.64 -19.53 10.33
CA ALA A 194 15.53 -20.70 9.47
C ALA A 194 14.28 -20.67 8.57
N ILE A 195 13.19 -20.02 9.02
CA ILE A 195 11.91 -19.96 8.27
C ILE A 195 11.71 -18.68 7.47
N MET A 196 12.47 -17.64 7.82
CA MET A 196 12.42 -16.35 7.15
C MET A 196 13.24 -16.44 5.87
N THR A 197 12.55 -16.36 4.74
CA THR A 197 13.23 -16.05 3.47
C THR A 197 13.25 -14.54 3.33
N PRO A 198 14.43 -13.90 3.34
CA PRO A 198 14.50 -12.47 3.07
C PRO A 198 13.85 -12.18 1.71
N SER A 199 13.09 -11.09 1.64
CA SER A 199 12.60 -10.64 0.34
C SER A 199 13.76 -10.20 -0.54
N LEU A 200 13.64 -10.39 -1.86
CA LEU A 200 14.62 -9.86 -2.83
C LEU A 200 14.94 -8.39 -2.58
N GLU A 201 13.93 -7.58 -2.23
CA GLU A 201 14.14 -6.17 -1.91
C GLU A 201 15.02 -5.96 -0.67
N ALA A 202 14.79 -6.70 0.41
CA ALA A 202 15.60 -6.66 1.63
C ALA A 202 17.05 -7.15 1.39
N ASP A 203 17.23 -8.16 0.55
CA ASP A 203 18.57 -8.63 0.15
C ASP A 203 19.30 -7.59 -0.69
N ILE A 204 18.61 -6.93 -1.63
CA ILE A 204 19.19 -5.83 -2.41
C ILE A 204 19.59 -4.66 -1.51
N PHE A 205 18.77 -4.31 -0.51
CA PHE A 205 19.13 -3.30 0.49
C PHE A 205 20.39 -3.69 1.26
N THR A 206 20.46 -4.93 1.76
CA THR A 206 21.62 -5.44 2.49
C THR A 206 22.88 -5.44 1.63
N LEU A 207 22.75 -5.79 0.34
CA LEU A 207 23.81 -5.74 -0.65
C LEU A 207 24.31 -4.30 -0.89
N VAL A 208 23.40 -3.36 -1.13
CA VAL A 208 23.74 -1.94 -1.36
C VAL A 208 24.37 -1.31 -0.11
N ASP A 209 23.88 -1.63 1.09
CA ASP A 209 24.46 -1.20 2.35
C ASP A 209 25.89 -1.75 2.54
N ALA A 210 26.10 -3.02 2.24
CA ALA A 210 27.42 -3.65 2.30
C ALA A 210 28.42 -2.98 1.34
N LEU A 211 27.97 -2.64 0.12
CA LEU A 211 28.76 -1.89 -0.85
C LEU A 211 29.08 -0.48 -0.33
N GLY A 212 28.09 0.25 0.21
CA GLY A 212 28.27 1.57 0.79
C GLY A 212 29.25 1.60 1.97
N GLN A 213 29.25 0.54 2.78
CA GLN A 213 30.16 0.35 3.92
C GLN A 213 31.51 -0.25 3.53
N LYS A 214 31.78 -0.47 2.24
CA LYS A 214 33.00 -1.10 1.71
C LYS A 214 33.27 -2.51 2.28
N LYS A 215 32.22 -3.24 2.65
CA LYS A 215 32.28 -4.62 3.14
C LYS A 215 32.22 -5.60 1.95
N SER A 216 33.25 -5.56 1.10
CA SER A 216 33.26 -6.25 -0.20
C SER A 216 33.00 -7.76 -0.10
N SER A 217 33.59 -8.45 0.87
CA SER A 217 33.37 -9.89 1.07
C SER A 217 31.91 -10.22 1.40
N HIS A 218 31.26 -9.37 2.21
CA HIS A 218 29.85 -9.54 2.56
C HIS A 218 28.95 -9.26 1.35
N ALA A 219 29.21 -8.19 0.61
CA ALA A 219 28.48 -7.86 -0.62
C ALA A 219 28.55 -8.98 -1.66
N ILE A 220 29.73 -9.55 -1.89
CA ILE A 220 29.91 -10.69 -2.81
C ILE A 220 29.11 -11.91 -2.33
N GLY A 221 29.11 -12.19 -1.02
CA GLY A 221 28.32 -13.26 -0.44
C GLY A 221 26.82 -13.07 -0.67
N GLN A 222 26.30 -11.86 -0.47
CA GLN A 222 24.89 -11.52 -0.73
C GLN A 222 24.52 -11.68 -2.20
N LEU A 223 25.35 -11.16 -3.11
CA LEU A 223 25.13 -11.29 -4.56
C LEU A 223 25.11 -12.76 -5.00
N ARG A 224 26.05 -13.59 -4.51
CA ARG A 224 26.06 -15.03 -4.77
C ARG A 224 24.79 -15.71 -4.24
N GLY A 225 24.34 -15.32 -3.05
CA GLY A 225 23.10 -15.83 -2.46
C GLY A 225 21.90 -15.58 -3.37
N LEU A 226 21.76 -14.36 -3.89
CA LEU A 226 20.70 -14.00 -4.83
C LEU A 226 20.75 -14.83 -6.12
N LEU A 227 21.93 -14.93 -6.73
CA LEU A 227 22.11 -15.72 -7.97
C LEU A 227 21.82 -17.22 -7.76
N THR A 228 22.23 -17.77 -6.61
CA THR A 228 22.01 -19.19 -6.28
C THR A 228 20.54 -19.51 -6.07
N ARG A 229 19.74 -18.54 -5.61
CA ARG A 229 18.27 -18.68 -5.49
C ARG A 229 17.54 -18.56 -6.84
N GLY A 230 18.26 -18.39 -7.94
CA GLY A 230 17.68 -18.29 -9.29
C GLY A 230 17.16 -16.89 -9.65
N GLU A 231 17.49 -15.86 -8.87
CA GLU A 231 17.06 -14.50 -9.18
C GLU A 231 17.74 -14.00 -10.47
N PRO A 232 16.98 -13.50 -11.46
CA PRO A 232 17.56 -13.04 -12.72
C PRO A 232 18.58 -11.91 -12.49
N ALA A 233 19.79 -12.06 -13.01
CA ALA A 233 20.86 -11.07 -12.83
C ALA A 233 20.46 -9.65 -13.28
N LEU A 234 19.66 -9.53 -14.35
CA LEU A 234 19.14 -8.25 -14.83
C LEU A 234 18.16 -7.61 -13.82
N ARG A 235 17.36 -8.42 -13.12
CA ARG A 235 16.45 -7.94 -12.07
C ARG A 235 17.22 -7.43 -10.86
N ILE A 236 18.25 -8.16 -10.42
CA ILE A 236 19.17 -7.73 -9.36
C ILE A 236 19.80 -6.38 -9.73
N LEU A 237 20.38 -6.29 -10.94
CA LEU A 237 21.00 -5.06 -11.43
C LEU A 237 20.01 -3.89 -11.47
N PHE A 238 18.81 -4.11 -12.01
CA PHE A 238 17.75 -3.10 -12.05
C PHE A 238 17.42 -2.59 -10.65
N MET A 239 17.24 -3.49 -9.68
CA MET A 239 16.92 -3.13 -8.30
C MET A 239 18.07 -2.39 -7.61
N MET A 240 19.33 -2.81 -7.82
CA MET A 240 20.50 -2.07 -7.33
C MET A 240 20.54 -0.65 -7.87
N VAL A 241 20.37 -0.49 -9.19
CA VAL A 241 20.36 0.82 -9.86
C VAL A 241 19.24 1.70 -9.30
N ARG A 242 18.05 1.13 -9.07
CA ARG A 242 16.94 1.85 -8.40
C ARG A 242 17.36 2.36 -7.01
N GLN A 243 17.99 1.52 -6.18
CA GLN A 243 18.42 1.93 -4.84
C GLN A 243 19.49 3.04 -4.88
N PHE A 244 20.48 2.94 -5.77
CA PHE A 244 21.46 4.01 -5.93
C PHE A 244 20.84 5.33 -6.40
N ARG A 245 19.84 5.28 -7.30
CA ARG A 245 19.09 6.48 -7.71
C ARG A 245 18.33 7.10 -6.55
N LEU A 246 17.72 6.29 -5.68
CA LEU A 246 17.04 6.76 -4.47
C LEU A 246 18.01 7.49 -3.53
N ILE A 247 19.15 6.86 -3.23
CA ILE A 247 20.21 7.45 -2.41
C ILE A 247 20.70 8.78 -3.01
N PHE A 248 20.92 8.81 -4.34
CA PHE A 248 21.37 10.01 -5.03
C PHE A 248 20.34 11.16 -4.97
N ARG A 249 19.05 10.86 -5.20
CA ARG A 249 17.97 11.84 -5.07
C ARG A 249 17.88 12.37 -3.64
N ALA A 250 17.92 11.49 -2.64
CA ALA A 250 17.90 11.88 -1.23
C ALA A 250 19.05 12.85 -0.90
N LYS A 251 20.26 12.59 -1.42
CA LYS A 251 21.42 13.48 -1.27
C LYS A 251 21.17 14.86 -1.86
N ILE A 252 20.60 14.94 -3.07
CA ILE A 252 20.27 16.23 -3.72
C ILE A 252 19.27 17.03 -2.88
N TYR A 253 18.22 16.40 -2.37
CA TYR A 253 17.23 17.08 -1.54
C TYR A 253 17.81 17.59 -0.22
N LEU A 254 18.67 16.80 0.42
CA LEU A 254 19.40 17.22 1.62
C LEU A 254 20.31 18.42 1.36
N GLN A 255 21.02 18.45 0.23
CA GLN A 255 21.84 19.59 -0.18
C GLN A 255 21.02 20.85 -0.45
N LYS A 256 19.77 20.70 -0.89
CA LYS A 256 18.81 21.81 -1.08
C LYS A 256 18.14 22.27 0.22
N GLY A 257 18.61 21.81 1.38
CA GLY A 257 18.12 22.25 2.69
C GLY A 257 16.79 21.61 3.13
N ARG A 258 16.35 20.53 2.48
CA ARG A 258 15.16 19.80 2.91
C ARG A 258 15.42 19.03 4.21
N ALA A 259 14.45 19.06 5.12
CA ALA A 259 14.52 18.29 6.35
C ALA A 259 14.37 16.78 6.05
N ARG A 260 15.12 15.93 6.74
CA ARG A 260 15.07 14.46 6.58
C ARG A 260 13.66 13.88 6.65
N ARG A 261 12.80 14.46 7.50
CA ARG A 261 11.40 14.04 7.67
C ARG A 261 10.52 14.28 6.44
N GLN A 262 10.89 15.21 5.58
CA GLN A 262 10.13 15.58 4.36
C GLN A 262 10.58 14.78 3.13
N LEU A 263 11.70 14.06 3.21
CA LEU A 263 12.26 13.32 2.08
C LEU A 263 11.31 12.24 1.55
N GLY A 264 10.65 11.48 2.42
CA GLY A 264 9.73 10.41 2.00
C GLY A 264 8.55 10.94 1.18
N SER A 265 7.98 12.08 1.58
CA SER A 265 6.91 12.76 0.85
C SER A 265 7.38 13.35 -0.48
N ASP A 266 8.58 13.95 -0.51
CA ASP A 266 9.15 14.56 -1.71
C ASP A 266 9.66 13.53 -2.74
N MET A 267 10.00 12.31 -2.29
CA MET A 267 10.55 11.24 -3.12
C MET A 267 9.50 10.21 -3.58
N ASP A 268 8.24 10.35 -3.16
CA ASP A 268 7.14 9.42 -3.42
C ASP A 268 7.54 7.95 -3.16
N CYS A 269 8.35 7.75 -2.13
CA CYS A 269 8.85 6.45 -1.72
C CYS A 269 8.24 6.06 -0.38
N SER A 270 7.96 4.77 -0.23
CA SER A 270 7.48 4.23 1.05
C SER A 270 8.44 4.63 2.18
N PRO A 271 7.97 4.97 3.40
CA PRO A 271 8.80 5.49 4.51
C PRO A 271 9.94 4.59 5.01
N PHE A 272 10.10 3.41 4.41
CA PHE A 272 11.04 2.36 4.77
C PHE A 272 12.23 2.27 3.80
N VAL A 273 12.31 3.21 2.83
CA VAL A 273 13.40 3.39 1.87
C VAL A 273 14.30 4.55 2.29
#